data_AF-A0A840TRI1-F1
#
_entry.id   AF-A0A840TRI1-F1
#
_cell.length_a   1.000
_cell.length_b   1.000
_cell.length_c   1.000
_cell.angle_alpha   90.00
_cell.angle_beta   90.00
_cell.angle_gamma   90.00
#
_symmetry.space_group_name_H-M   'P 1'
#
loop_
_entity.id
_entity.type
_entity.pdbx_description
1 polymer ?
#
loop_
_entity_poly.entity_id
_entity_poly.type
_entity_poly.pdbx_seq_one_letter_code
_entity_poly.pdbx_strand_id
1 'polypeptide(L)'
;MKLARIAGVFLIWGLSSQVFTSCRYSRSIQKANKIHQGYMNHYSNAAINTSMAFFGDYTFSSRLSPRFKEYKQSTFWPSRSTKLFYAKTTISPFIHCVGYLLPTSDKALYIKHGFSSLHEQVLKGESRKKGTYSLEEFIILRPSHAIGLIAWSDLRENAGDVADINVQSDLLIEEMSTISKSAQNYVEYSLKNPFEVAERVFNEKAMGNYLAPIDTLLKLEESYVQDADYQDVYFQTLATYYSFLGDSKLVQNMLSKRANDSTASSNVIPNALFHSVAGMDTLLSLLGKQKVAMLNESHFFPAHRQLVSLLLPELRQQGYQYLALEAIGERDKKLTKRGFPTAGSGFYTREYHMANLIRLALNLGYTLVSYDTHSGNREQKQASAIYTSTIKKDPTAKVLVLAGHSHINETSSEGKKWMASYFRTISGINPLTINQERYFGYRVGNQQDSSEVLLVTPKRPAPFANDLYLINNTKTEEIILSDKNRSEINISLDVPSDSALDSRLVKVYLLKEYQLVNDPLPCFVKYGNERFLKIKIQDGEYVLVIETKNSSTRKKLSVLNGSGSVEDFETLQK
;
A
#
# COMPACT_ATOMS: atom_id res chain seq x y z
N MET A 1 -35.06 2.88 -52.04
CA MET A 1 -33.78 2.97 -51.29
C MET A 1 -33.80 2.43 -49.84
N LYS A 2 -34.72 1.52 -49.45
CA LYS A 2 -34.74 0.90 -48.10
C LYS A 2 -34.40 -0.61 -48.07
N LEU A 3 -34.14 -1.24 -49.22
CA LEU A 3 -33.82 -2.68 -49.34
C LEU A 3 -32.32 -2.99 -49.43
N ALA A 4 -31.45 -1.99 -49.67
CA ALA A 4 -30.00 -2.20 -49.82
C ALA A 4 -29.23 -2.31 -48.49
N ARG A 5 -29.81 -1.89 -47.34
CA ARG A 5 -29.15 -1.96 -46.02
C ARG A 5 -29.28 -3.33 -45.34
N ILE A 6 -30.23 -4.16 -45.73
CA ILE A 6 -30.47 -5.47 -45.10
C ILE A 6 -29.59 -6.57 -45.73
N ALA A 7 -29.24 -6.44 -47.02
CA ALA A 7 -28.34 -7.37 -47.70
C ALA A 7 -26.87 -7.24 -47.29
N GLY A 8 -26.44 -6.05 -46.85
CA GLY A 8 -25.05 -5.80 -46.44
C GLY A 8 -24.63 -6.44 -45.11
N VAL A 9 -25.58 -6.73 -44.22
CA VAL A 9 -25.32 -7.39 -42.92
C VAL A 9 -24.93 -8.87 -43.09
N PHE A 10 -25.41 -9.52 -44.16
CA PHE A 10 -25.16 -10.93 -44.43
C PHE A 10 -23.77 -11.21 -45.04
N LEU A 11 -23.12 -10.22 -45.65
CA LEU A 11 -21.88 -10.41 -46.41
C LEU A 11 -20.60 -10.32 -45.58
N ILE A 12 -20.64 -9.73 -44.37
CA ILE A 12 -19.58 -9.91 -43.36
C ILE A 12 -19.50 -11.38 -42.91
N TRP A 13 -20.55 -12.17 -43.12
CA TRP A 13 -20.65 -13.56 -42.67
C TRP A 13 -20.58 -14.61 -43.78
N GLY A 14 -20.68 -14.23 -45.05
CA GLY A 14 -20.53 -15.14 -46.20
C GLY A 14 -19.14 -15.78 -46.32
N LEU A 15 -18.12 -15.12 -45.76
CA LEU A 15 -16.72 -15.61 -45.70
C LEU A 15 -16.37 -16.30 -44.38
N SER A 16 -17.28 -16.31 -43.39
CA SER A 16 -17.03 -16.85 -42.04
C SER A 16 -17.29 -18.36 -41.89
N SER A 17 -17.85 -19.03 -42.90
CA SER A 17 -18.23 -20.45 -42.78
C SER A 17 -17.04 -21.42 -42.77
N GLN A 18 -15.83 -20.97 -43.13
CA GLN A 18 -14.66 -21.85 -43.22
C GLN A 18 -13.53 -21.55 -42.22
N VAL A 19 -13.49 -20.40 -41.54
CA VAL A 19 -12.35 -20.06 -40.65
C VAL A 19 -12.66 -20.16 -39.15
N PHE A 20 -13.93 -20.09 -38.73
CA PHE A 20 -14.28 -20.12 -37.28
C PHE A 20 -15.51 -20.97 -36.90
N THR A 21 -15.95 -21.88 -37.76
CA THR A 21 -17.19 -22.69 -37.60
C THR A 21 -17.11 -23.85 -36.60
N SER A 22 -16.34 -23.72 -35.51
CA SER A 22 -16.56 -24.60 -34.36
C SER A 22 -16.80 -23.78 -33.10
N CYS A 23 -17.94 -24.02 -32.43
CA CYS A 23 -18.21 -23.55 -31.06
C CYS A 23 -17.08 -23.93 -30.09
N ARG A 24 -16.23 -24.91 -30.44
CA ARG A 24 -15.04 -25.28 -29.66
C ARG A 24 -13.96 -24.21 -29.72
N TYR A 25 -13.68 -23.65 -30.90
CA TYR A 25 -12.67 -22.62 -31.08
C TYR A 25 -13.03 -21.34 -30.32
N SER A 26 -14.28 -20.85 -30.44
CA SER A 26 -14.69 -19.65 -29.70
C SER A 26 -14.74 -19.86 -28.18
N ARG A 27 -15.12 -21.05 -27.71
CA ARG A 27 -15.01 -21.42 -26.28
C ARG A 27 -13.56 -21.42 -25.80
N SER A 28 -12.60 -21.85 -26.62
CA SER A 28 -11.18 -21.83 -26.25
C SER A 28 -10.65 -20.41 -26.07
N ILE A 29 -11.05 -19.47 -26.93
CA ILE A 29 -10.72 -18.05 -26.80
C ILE A 29 -11.39 -17.44 -25.58
N GLN A 30 -12.67 -17.73 -25.34
CA GLN A 30 -13.36 -17.24 -24.14
C GLN A 30 -12.70 -17.72 -22.83
N LYS A 31 -12.15 -18.95 -22.82
CA LYS A 31 -11.38 -19.47 -21.68
C LYS A 31 -10.06 -18.73 -21.45
N ALA A 32 -9.51 -18.10 -22.48
CA ALA A 32 -8.28 -17.30 -22.38
C ALA A 32 -8.54 -15.85 -21.92
N ASN A 33 -9.80 -15.46 -21.69
CA ASN A 33 -10.13 -14.17 -21.10
C ASN A 33 -9.64 -14.12 -19.65
N LYS A 34 -8.88 -13.08 -19.32
CA LYS A 34 -8.53 -12.69 -17.95
C LYS A 34 -9.13 -11.33 -17.65
N ILE A 35 -9.65 -11.17 -16.44
CA ILE A 35 -10.21 -9.91 -15.94
C ILE A 35 -9.55 -9.66 -14.60
N HIS A 36 -8.89 -8.52 -14.46
CA HIS A 36 -8.28 -8.08 -13.22
C HIS A 36 -9.03 -6.85 -12.72
N GLN A 37 -9.55 -6.92 -11.50
CA GLN A 37 -10.32 -5.83 -10.91
C GLN A 37 -9.40 -4.87 -10.15
N GLY A 38 -9.71 -3.57 -10.18
CA GLY A 38 -8.94 -2.53 -9.50
C GLY A 38 -9.49 -1.13 -9.72
N TYR A 39 -8.67 -0.09 -9.46
CA TYR A 39 -9.05 1.30 -9.77
C TYR A 39 -9.46 1.47 -11.24
N MET A 40 -8.72 0.82 -12.14
CA MET A 40 -9.16 0.47 -13.47
C MET A 40 -9.26 -1.05 -13.54
N ASN A 41 -10.32 -1.56 -14.13
CA ASN A 41 -10.45 -2.98 -14.44
C ASN A 41 -9.69 -3.28 -15.74
N HIS A 42 -8.95 -4.37 -15.80
CA HIS A 42 -8.18 -4.77 -16.97
C HIS A 42 -8.71 -6.08 -17.55
N TYR A 43 -9.26 -6.01 -18.76
CA TYR A 43 -9.57 -7.19 -19.57
C TYR A 43 -8.35 -7.53 -20.43
N SER A 44 -7.97 -8.80 -20.52
CA SER A 44 -6.98 -9.26 -21.48
C SER A 44 -7.30 -10.64 -22.05
N ASN A 45 -6.81 -10.90 -23.25
CA ASN A 45 -6.87 -12.19 -23.91
C ASN A 45 -5.64 -12.37 -24.80
N ALA A 46 -4.69 -13.16 -24.30
CA ALA A 46 -3.42 -13.42 -24.99
C ALA A 46 -3.61 -14.18 -26.31
N ALA A 47 -4.63 -15.04 -26.41
CA ALA A 47 -4.89 -15.84 -27.62
C ALA A 47 -5.29 -14.97 -28.84
N ILE A 48 -5.81 -13.77 -28.59
CA ILE A 48 -6.21 -12.79 -29.62
C ILE A 48 -5.46 -11.46 -29.47
N ASN A 49 -4.33 -11.47 -28.77
CA ASN A 49 -3.43 -10.32 -28.60
C ASN A 49 -4.18 -9.03 -28.24
N THR A 50 -5.01 -9.05 -27.20
CA THR A 50 -5.84 -7.91 -26.83
C THR A 50 -5.90 -7.66 -25.34
N SER A 51 -5.85 -6.38 -24.98
CA SER A 51 -6.05 -5.87 -23.64
C SER A 51 -6.91 -4.61 -23.70
N MET A 52 -7.67 -4.33 -22.65
CA MET A 52 -8.51 -3.13 -22.53
C MET A 52 -8.60 -2.71 -21.06
N ALA A 53 -8.51 -1.42 -20.78
CA ALA A 53 -8.76 -0.82 -19.48
C ALA A 53 -10.18 -0.25 -19.43
N PHE A 54 -10.91 -0.62 -18.38
CA PHE A 54 -12.24 -0.14 -18.03
C PHE A 54 -12.16 0.62 -16.70
N PHE A 55 -13.07 1.55 -16.45
CA PHE A 55 -13.18 2.17 -15.14
C PHE A 55 -13.50 1.13 -14.05
N GLY A 56 -13.04 1.39 -12.82
CA GLY A 56 -13.11 0.43 -11.71
C GLY A 56 -14.54 0.05 -11.29
N ASP A 57 -15.54 0.86 -11.63
CA ASP A 57 -16.95 0.62 -11.34
C ASP A 57 -17.63 -0.34 -12.34
N TYR A 58 -16.92 -0.81 -13.37
CA TYR A 58 -17.39 -1.87 -14.25
C TYR A 58 -17.42 -3.24 -13.56
N THR A 59 -18.43 -4.03 -13.89
CA THR A 59 -18.56 -5.45 -13.52
C THR A 59 -18.71 -6.30 -14.76
N PHE A 60 -18.07 -7.47 -14.78
CA PHE A 60 -18.08 -8.38 -15.93
C PHE A 60 -19.03 -9.55 -15.69
N SER A 61 -19.76 -9.96 -16.73
CA SER A 61 -20.73 -11.06 -16.65
C SER A 61 -20.74 -11.94 -17.89
N SER A 62 -21.00 -13.23 -17.67
CA SER A 62 -21.21 -14.20 -18.75
C SER A 62 -22.58 -14.05 -19.42
N ARG A 63 -23.55 -13.34 -18.80
CA ARG A 63 -24.91 -13.17 -19.34
C ARG A 63 -25.12 -11.73 -19.84
N LEU A 64 -25.58 -11.59 -21.08
CA LEU A 64 -25.96 -10.28 -21.64
C LEU A 64 -27.20 -9.73 -20.93
N SER A 65 -27.35 -8.40 -20.91
CA SER A 65 -28.60 -7.76 -20.47
C SER A 65 -29.80 -8.31 -21.25
N PRO A 66 -30.95 -8.61 -20.59
CA PRO A 66 -32.18 -8.96 -21.29
C PRO A 66 -32.61 -7.89 -22.31
N ARG A 67 -32.35 -6.61 -22.01
CA ARG A 67 -32.62 -5.46 -22.89
C ARG A 67 -31.68 -5.36 -24.09
N PHE A 68 -30.64 -6.18 -24.19
CA PHE A 68 -29.70 -6.17 -25.33
C PHE A 68 -30.40 -6.29 -26.71
N LYS A 69 -31.56 -6.98 -26.78
CA LYS A 69 -32.34 -7.10 -28.01
C LYS A 69 -33.06 -5.81 -28.44
N GLU A 70 -33.31 -4.89 -27.51
CA GLU A 70 -33.94 -3.60 -27.77
C GLU A 70 -32.96 -2.66 -28.51
N TYR A 71 -31.66 -2.89 -28.34
CA TYR A 71 -30.57 -2.14 -28.97
C TYR A 71 -30.12 -2.72 -30.33
N LYS A 72 -31.04 -3.37 -31.08
CA LYS A 72 -30.85 -3.96 -32.43
C LYS A 72 -30.61 -2.94 -33.56
N GLN A 73 -29.80 -1.91 -33.30
CA GLN A 73 -29.48 -0.85 -34.26
C GLN A 73 -27.96 -0.69 -34.44
N SER A 74 -27.18 -1.67 -34.05
CA SER A 74 -25.74 -1.73 -34.33
C SER A 74 -25.47 -1.84 -35.84
N THR A 75 -24.33 -1.28 -36.29
CA THR A 75 -23.84 -1.40 -37.67
C THR A 75 -23.43 -2.85 -38.00
N PHE A 76 -23.08 -3.65 -36.99
CA PHE A 76 -22.73 -5.07 -37.15
C PHE A 76 -23.41 -5.94 -36.09
N TRP A 77 -24.05 -7.03 -36.48
CA TRP A 77 -24.70 -7.91 -35.50
C TRP A 77 -23.92 -9.21 -35.29
N PRO A 78 -23.15 -9.35 -34.20
CA PRO A 78 -22.35 -10.55 -33.95
C PRO A 78 -23.17 -11.68 -33.32
N SER A 79 -22.79 -12.93 -33.62
CA SER A 79 -23.36 -14.11 -32.98
C SER A 79 -22.97 -14.18 -31.50
N ARG A 80 -23.86 -14.70 -30.66
CA ARG A 80 -23.55 -15.03 -29.25
C ARG A 80 -22.32 -15.95 -29.11
N SER A 81 -22.05 -16.80 -30.11
CA SER A 81 -20.88 -17.69 -30.11
C SER A 81 -19.54 -16.96 -30.24
N THR A 82 -19.53 -15.70 -30.68
CA THR A 82 -18.33 -14.87 -30.88
C THR A 82 -18.10 -13.85 -29.77
N LYS A 83 -18.97 -13.81 -28.76
CA LYS A 83 -18.86 -12.88 -27.64
C LYS A 83 -17.58 -13.16 -26.85
N LEU A 84 -16.80 -12.13 -26.58
CA LEU A 84 -15.63 -12.20 -25.72
C LEU A 84 -16.03 -11.92 -24.28
N PHE A 85 -16.63 -10.77 -24.02
CA PHE A 85 -17.03 -10.35 -22.68
C PHE A 85 -18.29 -9.49 -22.74
N TYR A 86 -18.91 -9.30 -21.59
CA TYR A 86 -19.92 -8.27 -21.35
C TYR A 86 -19.62 -7.61 -20.01
N ALA A 87 -19.61 -6.30 -20.00
CA ALA A 87 -19.30 -5.48 -18.84
C ALA A 87 -20.36 -4.39 -18.68
N LYS A 88 -20.63 -3.97 -17.44
CA LYS A 88 -21.53 -2.86 -17.13
C LYS A 88 -21.07 -2.07 -15.92
N THR A 89 -21.27 -0.76 -15.90
CA THR A 89 -21.00 0.06 -14.71
C THR A 89 -22.00 -0.26 -13.59
N THR A 90 -21.57 -0.03 -12.35
CA THR A 90 -22.38 -0.21 -11.14
C THR A 90 -22.86 1.11 -10.55
N ILE A 91 -22.27 2.22 -11.01
CA ILE A 91 -22.61 3.58 -10.63
C ILE A 91 -23.11 4.31 -11.88
N SER A 92 -23.92 5.35 -11.70
CA SER A 92 -24.37 6.19 -12.82
C SER A 92 -23.18 6.90 -13.47
N PRO A 93 -23.10 6.98 -14.81
CA PRO A 93 -24.08 6.49 -15.79
C PRO A 93 -24.04 4.96 -15.95
N PHE A 94 -25.21 4.33 -16.11
CA PHE A 94 -25.31 2.89 -16.30
C PHE A 94 -24.98 2.50 -17.74
N ILE A 95 -23.70 2.29 -18.01
CA ILE A 95 -23.17 1.95 -19.31
C ILE A 95 -22.97 0.45 -19.39
N HIS A 96 -23.26 -0.08 -20.57
CA HIS A 96 -23.06 -1.47 -20.93
C HIS A 96 -22.07 -1.52 -22.09
N CYS A 97 -21.14 -2.46 -22.05
CA CYS A 97 -20.19 -2.70 -23.14
C CYS A 97 -20.08 -4.20 -23.42
N VAL A 98 -20.12 -4.58 -24.69
CA VAL A 98 -19.95 -5.97 -25.13
C VAL A 98 -18.84 -6.03 -26.16
N GLY A 99 -17.89 -6.95 -25.95
CA GLY A 99 -16.83 -7.26 -26.90
C GLY A 99 -17.13 -8.52 -27.70
N TYR A 100 -16.81 -8.51 -28.99
CA TYR A 100 -17.01 -9.61 -29.93
C TYR A 100 -15.77 -9.84 -30.78
N LEU A 101 -15.47 -11.11 -31.05
CA LEU A 101 -14.46 -11.49 -32.02
C LEU A 101 -15.03 -11.45 -33.44
N LEU A 102 -14.35 -10.74 -34.33
CA LEU A 102 -14.69 -10.64 -35.74
C LEU A 102 -13.62 -11.35 -36.58
N PRO A 103 -14.01 -12.09 -37.62
CA PRO A 103 -13.12 -13.04 -38.29
C PRO A 103 -12.13 -12.39 -39.27
N THR A 104 -12.22 -11.09 -39.50
CA THR A 104 -11.46 -10.36 -40.50
C THR A 104 -10.89 -9.08 -39.91
N SER A 105 -9.70 -8.70 -40.37
CA SER A 105 -9.03 -7.43 -40.09
C SER A 105 -9.09 -6.45 -41.26
N ASP A 106 -9.91 -6.73 -42.28
CA ASP A 106 -10.03 -5.90 -43.47
C ASP A 106 -10.62 -4.52 -43.14
N LYS A 107 -9.72 -3.52 -43.01
CA LYS A 107 -10.06 -2.13 -42.74
C LYS A 107 -10.99 -1.54 -43.81
N ALA A 108 -10.78 -1.88 -45.09
CA ALA A 108 -11.58 -1.34 -46.19
C ALA A 108 -13.02 -1.83 -46.13
N LEU A 109 -13.22 -3.10 -45.74
CA LEU A 109 -14.55 -3.65 -45.48
C LEU A 109 -15.29 -2.85 -44.41
N TYR A 110 -14.66 -2.58 -43.26
CA TYR A 110 -15.30 -1.82 -42.19
C TYR A 110 -15.61 -0.37 -42.62
N ILE A 111 -14.71 0.28 -43.35
CA ILE A 111 -14.96 1.63 -43.88
C ILE A 111 -16.17 1.65 -44.82
N LYS A 112 -16.28 0.68 -45.73
CA LYS A 112 -17.45 0.53 -46.62
C LYS A 112 -18.76 0.38 -45.84
N HIS A 113 -18.69 -0.15 -44.62
CA HIS A 113 -19.83 -0.34 -43.73
C HIS A 113 -20.07 0.82 -42.75
N GLY A 114 -19.43 1.98 -42.94
CA GLY A 114 -19.73 3.20 -42.18
C GLY A 114 -18.85 3.41 -40.95
N PHE A 115 -17.70 2.74 -40.87
CA PHE A 115 -16.67 3.04 -39.88
C PHE A 115 -15.67 4.06 -40.42
N SER A 116 -15.20 4.95 -39.55
CA SER A 116 -14.17 5.94 -39.83
C SER A 116 -12.90 5.61 -39.04
N SER A 117 -11.72 5.92 -39.59
CA SER A 117 -10.46 5.69 -38.87
C SER A 117 -10.31 6.73 -37.77
N LEU A 118 -10.22 6.29 -36.51
CA LEU A 118 -9.92 7.16 -35.37
C LEU A 118 -8.41 7.16 -35.08
N HIS A 119 -7.80 5.97 -35.13
CA HIS A 119 -6.36 5.74 -35.04
C HIS A 119 -5.95 4.66 -36.06
N GLU A 120 -4.68 4.29 -36.11
CA GLU A 120 -4.17 3.28 -37.06
C GLU A 120 -4.94 1.96 -36.98
N GLN A 121 -5.12 1.45 -35.74
CA GLN A 121 -5.75 0.16 -35.44
C GLN A 121 -7.19 0.29 -34.92
N VAL A 122 -7.73 1.49 -34.78
CA VAL A 122 -9.07 1.70 -34.18
C VAL A 122 -9.96 2.46 -35.16
N LEU A 123 -11.10 1.86 -35.47
CA LEU A 123 -12.15 2.47 -36.25
C LEU A 123 -13.35 2.78 -35.35
N LYS A 124 -14.00 3.91 -35.61
CA LYS A 124 -15.20 4.36 -34.90
C LYS A 124 -16.40 4.33 -35.86
N GLY A 125 -17.49 3.70 -35.44
CA GLY A 125 -18.76 3.72 -36.14
C GLY A 125 -19.49 5.05 -35.96
N GLU A 126 -20.57 5.25 -36.69
CA GLU A 126 -21.43 6.42 -36.51
C GLU A 126 -22.10 6.37 -35.13
N SER A 127 -21.92 7.43 -34.33
CA SER A 127 -22.62 7.60 -33.04
C SER A 127 -24.13 7.65 -33.26
N ARG A 128 -24.90 6.82 -32.54
CA ARG A 128 -26.36 6.74 -32.72
C ARG A 128 -27.07 7.18 -31.45
N LYS A 129 -27.97 8.15 -31.60
CA LYS A 129 -28.82 8.66 -30.53
C LYS A 129 -30.29 8.62 -30.96
N LYS A 130 -31.17 8.03 -30.15
CA LYS A 130 -32.61 8.01 -30.42
C LYS A 130 -33.40 8.01 -29.13
N GLY A 131 -34.13 9.10 -28.87
CA GLY A 131 -34.87 9.26 -27.62
C GLY A 131 -33.92 9.19 -26.43
N THR A 132 -34.15 8.22 -25.54
CA THR A 132 -33.43 8.04 -24.29
C THR A 132 -32.32 6.97 -24.36
N TYR A 133 -31.60 6.83 -25.48
CA TYR A 133 -30.39 6.01 -25.48
C TYR A 133 -29.35 6.52 -26.47
N SER A 134 -28.09 6.26 -26.13
CA SER A 134 -26.91 6.51 -26.96
C SER A 134 -26.14 5.20 -27.16
N LEU A 135 -25.63 4.99 -28.37
CA LEU A 135 -24.91 3.80 -28.77
C LEU A 135 -23.64 4.18 -29.52
N GLU A 136 -22.53 3.57 -29.09
CA GLU A 136 -21.20 3.75 -29.64
C GLU A 136 -20.62 2.42 -30.11
N GLU A 137 -19.90 2.44 -31.23
CA GLU A 137 -19.34 1.24 -31.86
C GLU A 137 -17.89 1.47 -32.25
N PHE A 138 -17.05 0.48 -31.94
CA PHE A 138 -15.63 0.52 -32.29
C PHE A 138 -15.19 -0.81 -32.88
N ILE A 139 -14.26 -0.74 -33.82
CA ILE A 139 -13.55 -1.90 -34.37
C ILE A 139 -12.07 -1.72 -34.05
N ILE A 140 -11.48 -2.73 -33.43
CA ILE A 140 -10.06 -2.78 -33.12
C ILE A 140 -9.43 -3.84 -34.02
N LEU A 141 -8.54 -3.43 -34.89
CA LEU A 141 -7.88 -4.29 -35.87
C LEU A 141 -6.69 -5.03 -35.24
N ARG A 142 -6.54 -6.30 -35.62
CA ARG A 142 -5.40 -7.17 -35.31
C ARG A 142 -4.87 -7.78 -36.61
N PRO A 143 -3.67 -8.42 -36.62
CA PRO A 143 -3.11 -8.95 -37.85
C PRO A 143 -4.05 -9.89 -38.62
N SER A 144 -4.78 -10.78 -37.92
CA SER A 144 -5.61 -11.83 -38.53
C SER A 144 -7.11 -11.72 -38.27
N HIS A 145 -7.55 -10.76 -37.46
CA HIS A 145 -8.94 -10.66 -36.98
C HIS A 145 -9.22 -9.24 -36.49
N ALA A 146 -10.44 -8.98 -36.03
CA ALA A 146 -10.77 -7.73 -35.37
C ALA A 146 -11.63 -7.95 -34.14
N ILE A 147 -11.76 -6.92 -33.32
CA ILE A 147 -12.60 -6.93 -32.12
C ILE A 147 -13.62 -5.82 -32.25
N GLY A 148 -14.89 -6.22 -32.25
CA GLY A 148 -16.01 -5.30 -32.23
C GLY A 148 -16.40 -4.98 -30.80
N LEU A 149 -16.50 -3.69 -30.49
CA LEU A 149 -17.07 -3.17 -29.25
C LEU A 149 -18.40 -2.50 -29.55
N ILE A 150 -19.42 -2.83 -28.77
CA ILE A 150 -20.72 -2.18 -28.79
C ILE A 150 -21.00 -1.72 -27.36
N ALA A 151 -21.20 -0.42 -27.18
CA ALA A 151 -21.55 0.15 -25.90
C ALA A 151 -22.80 1.02 -25.97
N TRP A 152 -23.59 1.00 -24.90
CA TRP A 152 -24.82 1.79 -24.78
C TRP A 152 -25.08 2.17 -23.32
N SER A 153 -25.80 3.27 -23.11
CA SER A 153 -26.25 3.72 -21.80
C SER A 153 -27.72 3.35 -21.56
N ASP A 154 -28.03 2.75 -20.41
CA ASP A 154 -29.41 2.59 -19.91
C ASP A 154 -29.84 3.94 -19.28
N LEU A 155 -30.63 4.76 -19.99
CA LEU A 155 -31.21 5.95 -19.38
C LEU A 155 -32.39 5.53 -18.49
N ARG A 156 -32.33 5.85 -17.20
CA ARG A 156 -33.48 5.67 -16.30
C ARG A 156 -34.61 6.59 -16.76
N GLU A 157 -35.84 6.09 -16.76
CA GLU A 157 -37.07 6.83 -17.10
C GLU A 157 -37.30 8.10 -16.25
N ASN A 158 -36.54 8.30 -15.17
CA ASN A 158 -36.63 9.47 -14.28
C ASN A 158 -35.67 10.63 -14.65
N ALA A 159 -34.89 10.54 -15.73
CA ALA A 159 -34.15 11.68 -16.26
C ALA A 159 -35.12 12.58 -17.04
N GLY A 160 -35.89 13.39 -16.31
CA GLY A 160 -36.91 14.26 -16.87
C GLY A 160 -36.38 15.38 -17.79
N ASP A 161 -35.07 15.64 -17.76
CA ASP A 161 -34.43 16.75 -18.49
C ASP A 161 -33.50 16.31 -19.63
N VAL A 162 -33.61 17.00 -20.76
CA VAL A 162 -32.77 16.81 -21.96
C VAL A 162 -31.29 17.08 -21.68
N ALA A 163 -30.98 17.93 -20.70
CA ALA A 163 -29.61 18.23 -20.27
C ALA A 163 -28.89 16.99 -19.70
N ASP A 164 -29.58 16.21 -18.85
CA ASP A 164 -29.01 14.99 -18.26
C ASP A 164 -28.74 13.90 -19.31
N ILE A 165 -29.56 13.84 -20.36
CA ILE A 165 -29.39 12.91 -21.48
C ILE A 165 -28.12 13.23 -22.28
N ASN A 166 -27.82 14.52 -22.49
CA ASN A 166 -26.61 14.94 -23.19
C ASN A 166 -25.36 14.60 -22.37
N VAL A 167 -25.36 14.92 -21.07
CA VAL A 167 -24.24 14.62 -20.17
C VAL A 167 -23.93 13.12 -20.14
N GLN A 168 -24.94 12.25 -20.03
CA GLN A 168 -24.70 10.79 -20.05
C GLN A 168 -24.19 10.28 -21.39
N SER A 169 -24.59 10.92 -22.50
CA SER A 169 -24.08 10.58 -23.83
C SER A 169 -22.61 10.95 -23.97
N ASP A 170 -22.22 12.12 -23.46
CA ASP A 170 -20.84 12.59 -23.48
C ASP A 170 -19.93 11.70 -22.63
N LEU A 171 -20.41 11.27 -21.45
CA LEU A 171 -19.71 10.31 -20.60
C LEU A 171 -19.52 8.96 -21.29
N LEU A 172 -20.54 8.44 -21.99
CA LEU A 172 -20.39 7.21 -22.79
C LEU A 172 -19.29 7.35 -23.85
N ILE A 173 -19.24 8.50 -24.54
CA ILE A 173 -18.21 8.77 -25.55
C ILE A 173 -16.82 8.82 -24.91
N GLU A 174 -16.68 9.47 -23.75
CA GLU A 174 -15.43 9.56 -23.00
C GLU A 174 -14.94 8.18 -22.53
N GLU A 175 -15.84 7.37 -21.98
CA GLU A 175 -15.53 6.00 -21.55
C GLU A 175 -15.06 5.15 -22.72
N MET A 176 -15.77 5.19 -23.84
CA MET A 176 -15.40 4.41 -25.01
C MET A 176 -14.13 4.90 -25.69
N SER A 177 -13.86 6.21 -25.64
CA SER A 177 -12.58 6.77 -26.05
C SER A 177 -11.44 6.20 -25.20
N THR A 178 -11.62 6.14 -23.88
CA THR A 178 -10.63 5.57 -22.94
C THR A 178 -10.39 4.08 -23.19
N ILE A 179 -11.47 3.29 -23.28
CA ILE A 179 -11.40 1.84 -23.54
C ILE A 179 -10.72 1.57 -24.88
N SER A 180 -11.17 2.22 -25.97
CA SER A 180 -10.62 2.00 -27.31
C SER A 180 -9.17 2.46 -27.45
N LYS A 181 -8.77 3.55 -26.78
CA LYS A 181 -7.38 4.01 -26.74
C LYS A 181 -6.48 3.00 -26.03
N SER A 182 -6.91 2.47 -24.89
CA SER A 182 -6.16 1.44 -24.16
C SER A 182 -6.02 0.13 -24.97
N ALA A 183 -6.93 -0.10 -25.92
CA ALA A 183 -6.97 -1.30 -26.75
C ALA A 183 -6.08 -1.26 -27.99
N GLN A 184 -5.42 -0.13 -28.27
CA GLN A 184 -4.56 0.03 -29.44
C GLN A 184 -3.38 -0.94 -29.41
N ASN A 185 -2.77 -1.15 -28.25
CA ASN A 185 -1.64 -2.04 -28.08
C ASN A 185 -2.01 -3.13 -27.07
N TYR A 186 -1.60 -4.36 -27.37
CA TYR A 186 -1.65 -5.41 -26.37
C TYR A 186 -0.58 -5.14 -25.31
N VAL A 187 -1.03 -5.04 -24.07
CA VAL A 187 -0.19 -5.04 -22.88
C VAL A 187 -0.66 -6.21 -22.04
N GLU A 188 0.21 -7.21 -21.86
CA GLU A 188 -0.08 -8.28 -20.91
C GLU A 188 -0.22 -7.67 -19.51
N TYR A 189 -1.38 -7.88 -18.87
CA TYR A 189 -1.57 -7.41 -17.52
C TYR A 189 -0.73 -8.27 -16.58
N SER A 190 0.29 -7.65 -15.98
CA SER A 190 1.01 -8.20 -14.84
C SER A 190 0.61 -7.40 -13.61
N LEU A 191 0.23 -8.12 -12.54
CA LEU A 191 0.03 -7.50 -11.24
C LEU A 191 1.36 -6.84 -10.82
N LYS A 192 1.30 -5.56 -10.46
CA LYS A 192 2.47 -4.82 -10.00
C LYS A 192 2.79 -5.20 -8.56
N ASN A 193 4.03 -4.97 -8.13
CA ASN A 193 4.37 -5.15 -6.74
C ASN A 193 3.47 -4.24 -5.86
N PRO A 194 2.84 -4.77 -4.79
CA PRO A 194 1.92 -3.99 -3.97
C PRO A 194 2.59 -2.79 -3.29
N PHE A 195 3.88 -2.85 -2.95
CA PHE A 195 4.63 -1.68 -2.46
C PHE A 195 4.76 -0.60 -3.54
N GLU A 196 4.99 -0.96 -4.82
CA GLU A 196 5.05 0.03 -5.91
C GLU A 196 3.71 0.74 -6.10
N VAL A 197 2.61 -0.04 -6.06
CA VAL A 197 1.25 0.50 -6.17
C VAL A 197 0.94 1.45 -5.03
N ALA A 198 1.22 1.04 -3.80
CA ALA A 198 0.97 1.81 -2.59
C ALA A 198 1.84 3.08 -2.54
N GLU A 199 3.12 2.98 -2.90
CA GLU A 199 4.05 4.11 -2.93
C GLU A 199 3.66 5.18 -3.93
N ARG A 200 3.23 4.79 -5.13
CA ARG A 200 2.78 5.75 -6.13
C ARG A 200 1.67 6.64 -5.59
N VAL A 201 0.66 6.03 -4.94
CA VAL A 201 -0.51 6.75 -4.42
C VAL A 201 -0.17 7.54 -3.16
N PHE A 202 0.72 7.03 -2.29
CA PHE A 202 1.19 7.77 -1.11
C PHE A 202 1.82 9.11 -1.52
N ASN A 203 2.62 9.10 -2.60
CA ASN A 203 3.39 10.25 -3.07
C ASN A 203 2.60 11.26 -3.93
N GLU A 204 1.30 11.05 -4.18
CA GLU A 204 0.46 12.02 -4.90
C GLU A 204 0.27 13.34 -4.14
N LYS A 205 0.47 13.33 -2.81
CA LYS A 205 0.42 14.52 -1.95
C LYS A 205 1.78 14.78 -1.31
N ALA A 206 2.17 16.06 -1.21
CA ALA A 206 3.46 16.46 -0.63
C ALA A 206 3.66 16.00 0.83
N MET A 207 2.61 15.95 1.65
CA MET A 207 2.66 15.46 3.05
C MET A 207 2.41 13.95 3.18
N GLY A 208 2.34 13.22 2.07
CA GLY A 208 1.94 11.82 2.04
C GLY A 208 0.43 11.62 2.22
N ASN A 209 -0.13 10.65 1.51
CA ASN A 209 -1.51 10.20 1.72
C ASN A 209 -1.51 8.88 2.50
N TYR A 210 -1.81 8.93 3.80
CA TYR A 210 -1.74 7.76 4.67
C TYR A 210 -2.89 6.76 4.46
N LEU A 211 -4.04 7.19 3.92
CA LEU A 211 -5.22 6.32 3.72
C LEU A 211 -5.32 5.76 2.31
N ALA A 212 -4.96 6.54 1.29
CA ALA A 212 -5.16 6.13 -0.11
C ALA A 212 -4.39 4.87 -0.54
N PRO A 213 -3.16 4.59 -0.05
CA PRO A 213 -2.48 3.32 -0.30
C PRO A 213 -3.29 2.13 0.20
N ILE A 214 -3.86 2.23 1.40
CA ILE A 214 -4.69 1.17 2.01
C ILE A 214 -5.96 0.97 1.19
N ASP A 215 -6.69 2.04 0.90
CA ASP A 215 -7.91 1.97 0.06
C ASP A 215 -7.61 1.34 -1.32
N THR A 216 -6.49 1.71 -1.93
CA THR A 216 -6.04 1.15 -3.21
C THR A 216 -5.73 -0.35 -3.10
N LEU A 217 -5.01 -0.77 -2.06
CA LEU A 217 -4.67 -2.17 -1.83
C LEU A 217 -5.90 -3.02 -1.55
N LEU A 218 -6.85 -2.53 -0.74
CA LEU A 218 -8.09 -3.25 -0.43
C LEU A 218 -8.95 -3.47 -1.67
N LYS A 219 -9.02 -2.49 -2.59
CA LYS A 219 -9.69 -2.65 -3.89
C LYS A 219 -9.04 -3.71 -4.80
N LEU A 220 -7.77 -4.05 -4.53
CA LEU A 220 -7.00 -5.05 -5.27
C LEU A 220 -6.84 -6.38 -4.50
N GLU A 221 -7.48 -6.53 -3.31
CA GLU A 221 -7.28 -7.68 -2.42
C GLU A 221 -7.51 -9.01 -3.14
N GLU A 222 -8.61 -9.14 -3.89
CA GLU A 222 -8.92 -10.38 -4.61
C GLU A 222 -7.81 -10.77 -5.60
N SER A 223 -7.26 -9.79 -6.33
CA SER A 223 -6.20 -10.03 -7.31
C SER A 223 -4.91 -10.48 -6.63
N TYR A 224 -4.53 -9.86 -5.51
CA TYR A 224 -3.30 -10.20 -4.80
C TYR A 224 -3.40 -11.51 -4.00
N VAL A 225 -4.55 -11.77 -3.37
CA VAL A 225 -4.73 -12.96 -2.53
C VAL A 225 -4.76 -14.24 -3.38
N GLN A 226 -5.22 -14.17 -4.63
CA GLN A 226 -5.22 -15.30 -5.57
C GLN A 226 -3.89 -15.50 -6.29
N ASP A 227 -2.97 -14.53 -6.21
CA ASP A 227 -1.66 -14.58 -6.87
C ASP A 227 -0.60 -15.13 -5.90
N ALA A 228 -0.10 -16.34 -6.18
CA ALA A 228 0.85 -17.03 -5.31
C ALA A 228 2.19 -16.29 -5.14
N ASP A 229 2.58 -15.49 -6.13
CA ASP A 229 3.85 -14.76 -6.10
C ASP A 229 3.74 -13.49 -5.24
N TYR A 230 2.54 -12.89 -5.16
CA TYR A 230 2.32 -11.61 -4.48
C TYR A 230 1.53 -11.67 -3.19
N GLN A 231 0.85 -12.78 -2.88
CA GLN A 231 0.00 -12.89 -1.68
C GLN A 231 0.74 -12.49 -0.39
N ASP A 232 1.95 -13.03 -0.17
CA ASP A 232 2.74 -12.74 1.02
C ASP A 232 3.16 -11.25 1.09
N VAL A 233 3.68 -10.74 -0.03
CA VAL A 233 4.12 -9.34 -0.17
C VAL A 233 2.94 -8.38 -0.02
N TYR A 234 1.74 -8.77 -0.46
CA TYR A 234 0.51 -7.99 -0.28
C TYR A 234 0.16 -7.82 1.19
N PHE A 235 0.11 -8.91 1.96
CA PHE A 235 -0.17 -8.83 3.40
C PHE A 235 0.93 -8.05 4.13
N GLN A 236 2.20 -8.22 3.75
CA GLN A 236 3.30 -7.44 4.31
C GLN A 236 3.16 -5.94 3.99
N THR A 237 2.79 -5.60 2.76
CA THR A 237 2.58 -4.20 2.34
C THR A 237 1.45 -3.58 3.14
N LEU A 238 0.29 -4.25 3.20
CA LEU A 238 -0.88 -3.75 3.89
C LEU A 238 -0.64 -3.60 5.41
N ALA A 239 0.03 -4.57 6.04
CA ALA A 239 0.44 -4.46 7.44
C ALA A 239 1.41 -3.29 7.68
N THR A 240 2.31 -3.01 6.73
CA THR A 240 3.24 -1.87 6.82
C THR A 240 2.49 -0.54 6.76
N TYR A 241 1.55 -0.35 5.84
CA TYR A 241 0.76 0.89 5.82
C TYR A 241 -0.22 1.01 6.99
N TYR A 242 -0.75 -0.10 7.52
CA TYR A 242 -1.52 -0.06 8.77
C TYR A 242 -0.68 0.36 9.97
N SER A 243 0.60 -0.05 10.02
CA SER A 243 1.50 0.41 11.10
C SER A 243 1.70 1.93 11.04
N PHE A 244 1.67 2.54 9.85
CA PHE A 244 1.75 4.00 9.69
C PHE A 244 0.52 4.74 10.26
N LEU A 245 -0.62 4.05 10.42
CA LEU A 245 -1.83 4.59 11.05
C LEU A 245 -1.85 4.47 12.58
N GLY A 246 -0.87 3.79 13.18
CA GLY A 246 -0.83 3.51 14.61
C GLY A 246 -1.84 2.46 15.09
N ASP A 247 -2.48 1.71 14.18
CA ASP A 247 -3.50 0.71 14.54
C ASP A 247 -2.90 -0.70 14.63
N SER A 248 -2.53 -1.09 15.85
CA SER A 248 -1.97 -2.42 16.14
C SER A 248 -2.98 -3.57 15.96
N LYS A 249 -4.29 -3.31 15.99
CA LYS A 249 -5.33 -4.34 15.79
C LYS A 249 -5.44 -4.69 14.31
N LEU A 250 -5.40 -3.69 13.43
CA LEU A 250 -5.41 -3.93 11.98
C LEU A 250 -4.19 -4.73 11.53
N VAL A 251 -3.01 -4.43 12.07
CA VAL A 251 -1.80 -5.23 11.83
C VAL A 251 -1.99 -6.68 12.30
N GLN A 252 -2.47 -6.90 13.54
CA GLN A 252 -2.71 -8.24 14.08
C GLN A 252 -3.70 -9.06 13.22
N ASN A 253 -4.78 -8.42 12.76
CA ASN A 253 -5.76 -9.05 11.87
C ASN A 253 -5.15 -9.46 10.52
N MET A 254 -4.18 -8.70 9.99
CA MET A 254 -3.49 -9.09 8.75
C MET A 254 -2.52 -10.25 8.98
N LEU A 255 -1.87 -10.29 10.13
CA LEU A 255 -0.94 -11.37 10.47
C LEU A 255 -1.65 -12.71 10.66
N SER A 256 -2.85 -12.72 11.27
CA SER A 256 -3.66 -13.93 11.36
C SER A 256 -4.10 -14.44 9.99
N LYS A 257 -4.51 -13.54 9.08
CA LYS A 257 -4.81 -13.88 7.68
C LYS A 257 -3.59 -14.47 6.96
N ARG A 258 -2.41 -13.84 7.11
CA ARG A 258 -1.15 -14.28 6.48
C ARG A 258 -0.73 -15.69 6.92
N ALA A 259 -0.96 -16.04 8.18
CA ALA A 259 -0.57 -17.35 8.73
C ALA A 259 -1.46 -18.52 8.26
N ASN A 260 -2.53 -18.26 7.47
CA ASN A 260 -3.62 -19.23 7.20
C ASN A 260 -4.20 -19.84 8.49
N ASP A 261 -4.02 -19.16 9.63
CA ASP A 261 -4.28 -19.74 10.93
C ASP A 261 -5.60 -19.20 11.45
N SER A 262 -6.64 -20.03 11.32
CA SER A 262 -7.95 -19.81 11.96
C SER A 262 -7.88 -19.99 13.49
N THR A 263 -6.72 -20.37 14.04
CA THR A 263 -6.49 -20.42 15.48
C THR A 263 -5.93 -19.08 15.98
N ALA A 264 -6.82 -18.09 16.13
CA ALA A 264 -6.62 -17.01 17.11
C ALA A 264 -6.71 -17.54 18.55
N SER A 265 -6.11 -18.71 18.82
CA SER A 265 -6.23 -19.50 20.04
C SER A 265 -5.03 -19.23 20.92
N SER A 266 -5.10 -18.14 21.70
CA SER A 266 -4.14 -17.73 22.73
C SER A 266 -2.68 -17.70 22.28
N ASN A 267 -2.16 -16.51 21.94
CA ASN A 267 -0.72 -16.28 21.78
C ASN A 267 -0.01 -16.34 23.14
N VAL A 268 -0.14 -17.43 23.89
CA VAL A 268 0.44 -17.65 25.20
C VAL A 268 1.53 -18.69 25.05
N ILE A 269 2.77 -18.30 25.31
CA ILE A 269 3.89 -19.24 25.39
C ILE A 269 3.98 -19.71 26.85
N PRO A 270 3.91 -21.02 27.12
CA PRO A 270 4.12 -21.54 28.47
C PRO A 270 5.51 -21.14 29.01
N ASN A 271 5.56 -20.64 30.25
CA ASN A 271 6.83 -20.29 30.93
C ASN A 271 7.83 -21.45 30.91
N ALA A 272 7.33 -22.69 30.90
CA ALA A 272 8.14 -23.91 30.84
C ALA A 272 9.10 -23.98 29.63
N LEU A 273 8.82 -23.24 28.55
CA LEU A 273 9.65 -23.19 27.35
C LEU A 273 10.88 -22.28 27.46
N PHE A 274 11.03 -21.52 28.55
CA PHE A 274 12.15 -20.60 28.76
C PHE A 274 13.05 -21.06 29.93
N HIS A 275 14.35 -20.83 29.80
CA HIS A 275 15.35 -21.07 30.87
C HIS A 275 15.36 -19.95 31.91
N SER A 276 15.11 -18.71 31.49
CA SER A 276 15.06 -17.52 32.34
C SER A 276 14.15 -16.46 31.72
N VAL A 277 13.62 -15.60 32.57
CA VAL A 277 12.85 -14.41 32.20
C VAL A 277 13.48 -13.24 32.95
N ALA A 278 13.92 -12.21 32.23
CA ALA A 278 14.52 -11.01 32.83
C ALA A 278 13.98 -9.73 32.20
N GLY A 279 13.92 -8.65 33.00
CA GLY A 279 13.33 -7.38 32.60
C GLY A 279 14.31 -6.38 31.95
N MET A 280 13.84 -5.14 31.77
CA MET A 280 14.56 -4.05 31.11
C MET A 280 15.96 -3.78 31.70
N ASP A 281 16.10 -3.79 33.02
CA ASP A 281 17.39 -3.49 33.69
C ASP A 281 18.47 -4.51 33.33
N THR A 282 18.09 -5.78 33.18
CA THR A 282 19.02 -6.83 32.74
C THR A 282 19.42 -6.63 31.28
N LEU A 283 18.47 -6.26 30.41
CA LEU A 283 18.76 -5.93 29.02
C LEU A 283 19.73 -4.75 28.91
N LEU A 284 19.50 -3.67 29.67
CA LEU A 284 20.39 -2.51 29.73
C LEU A 284 21.78 -2.88 30.25
N SER A 285 21.88 -3.69 31.30
CA SER A 285 23.16 -4.16 31.83
C SER A 285 23.95 -4.99 30.82
N LEU A 286 23.27 -5.85 30.05
CA LEU A 286 23.89 -6.64 28.99
C LEU A 286 24.38 -5.75 27.84
N LEU A 287 23.54 -4.83 27.36
CA LEU A 287 23.88 -3.87 26.32
C LEU A 287 25.06 -2.97 26.73
N GLY A 288 25.11 -2.55 28.00
CA GLY A 288 26.19 -1.73 28.54
C GLY A 288 27.57 -2.36 28.47
N LYS A 289 27.67 -3.70 28.40
CA LYS A 289 28.94 -4.42 28.29
C LYS A 289 29.44 -4.55 26.83
N GLN A 290 28.61 -4.23 25.85
CA GLN A 290 28.90 -4.48 24.44
C GLN A 290 29.39 -3.22 23.71
N LYS A 291 30.36 -3.40 22.80
CA LYS A 291 30.73 -2.34 21.85
C LYS A 291 29.70 -2.19 20.74
N VAL A 292 29.14 -3.29 20.27
CA VAL A 292 28.15 -3.29 19.19
C VAL A 292 27.00 -4.19 19.59
N ALA A 293 25.79 -3.64 19.54
CA ALA A 293 24.56 -4.40 19.73
C ALA A 293 23.66 -4.21 18.50
N MET A 294 23.06 -5.30 18.02
CA MET A 294 22.17 -5.32 16.87
C MET A 294 20.81 -5.89 17.29
N LEU A 295 19.78 -5.06 17.19
CA LEU A 295 18.39 -5.46 17.44
C LEU A 295 17.68 -5.54 16.09
N ASN A 296 16.79 -6.53 15.92
CA ASN A 296 15.91 -6.54 14.76
C ASN A 296 14.55 -5.92 15.04
N GLU A 297 13.84 -5.62 13.97
CA GLU A 297 12.44 -5.24 13.96
C GLU A 297 11.69 -5.90 12.81
N SER A 298 10.42 -6.19 13.03
CA SER A 298 9.45 -6.24 11.95
C SER A 298 9.04 -4.81 11.54
N HIS A 299 8.97 -4.56 10.23
CA HIS A 299 8.60 -3.25 9.67
C HIS A 299 7.16 -2.82 9.97
N PHE A 300 6.31 -3.75 10.38
CA PHE A 300 4.89 -3.50 10.69
C PHE A 300 4.58 -3.64 12.18
N PHE A 301 5.60 -3.71 13.05
CA PHE A 301 5.42 -3.81 14.50
C PHE A 301 6.08 -2.63 15.24
N PRO A 302 5.35 -1.53 15.50
CA PRO A 302 5.94 -0.31 16.04
C PRO A 302 6.55 -0.43 17.44
N ALA A 303 6.09 -1.38 18.27
CA ALA A 303 6.62 -1.61 19.60
C ALA A 303 8.13 -1.95 19.60
N HIS A 304 8.68 -2.50 18.51
CA HIS A 304 10.13 -2.71 18.37
C HIS A 304 10.89 -1.38 18.36
N ARG A 305 10.39 -0.38 17.64
CA ARG A 305 10.99 0.97 17.56
C ARG A 305 10.80 1.71 18.88
N GLN A 306 9.63 1.55 19.49
CA GLN A 306 9.34 2.14 20.80
C GLN A 306 10.26 1.61 21.90
N LEU A 307 10.57 0.30 21.90
CA LEU A 307 11.55 -0.26 22.83
C LEU A 307 12.92 0.41 22.66
N VAL A 308 13.40 0.53 21.41
CA VAL A 308 14.68 1.19 21.15
C VAL A 308 14.66 2.63 21.67
N SER A 309 13.57 3.38 21.47
CA SER A 309 13.41 4.73 22.03
C SER A 309 13.53 4.77 23.56
N LEU A 310 13.00 3.78 24.27
CA LEU A 310 13.12 3.67 25.73
C LEU A 310 14.55 3.33 26.19
N LEU A 311 15.31 2.62 25.37
CA LEU A 311 16.70 2.25 25.67
C LEU A 311 17.68 3.41 25.44
N LEU A 312 17.43 4.29 24.45
CA LEU A 312 18.41 5.31 24.04
C LEU A 312 18.94 6.23 25.16
N PRO A 313 18.11 6.78 26.07
CA PRO A 313 18.62 7.69 27.10
C PRO A 313 19.68 7.05 27.99
N GLU A 314 19.46 5.80 28.41
CA GLU A 314 20.38 5.08 29.28
C GLU A 314 21.60 4.57 28.50
N LEU A 315 21.41 4.06 27.28
CA LEU A 315 22.53 3.63 26.43
C LEU A 315 23.47 4.80 26.11
N ARG A 316 22.94 6.02 25.96
CA ARG A 316 23.74 7.22 25.75
C ARG A 316 24.66 7.50 26.92
N GLN A 317 24.16 7.34 28.15
CA GLN A 317 24.96 7.45 29.39
C GLN A 317 26.01 6.35 29.49
N GLN A 318 25.70 5.15 28.98
CA GLN A 318 26.62 4.01 28.91
C GLN A 318 27.62 4.09 27.73
N GLY A 319 27.72 5.25 27.07
CA GLY A 319 28.72 5.54 26.05
C GLY A 319 28.35 5.18 24.61
N TYR A 320 27.10 4.76 24.34
CA TYR A 320 26.64 4.62 22.96
C TYR A 320 26.58 5.99 22.28
N GLN A 321 27.28 6.11 21.14
CA GLN A 321 27.41 7.38 20.42
C GLN A 321 26.83 7.30 18.99
N TYR A 322 26.70 6.10 18.44
CA TYR A 322 26.14 5.88 17.10
C TYR A 322 24.84 5.08 17.17
N LEU A 323 23.86 5.51 16.36
CA LEU A 323 22.64 4.76 16.07
C LEU A 323 22.55 4.52 14.56
N ALA A 324 22.69 3.27 14.15
CA ALA A 324 22.59 2.85 12.77
C ALA A 324 21.16 2.36 12.48
N LEU A 325 20.49 2.96 11.51
CA LEU A 325 19.10 2.66 11.15
C LEU A 325 18.97 2.32 9.67
N GLU A 326 18.35 1.17 9.38
CA GLU A 326 17.99 0.78 8.01
C GLU A 326 17.03 1.77 7.36
N ALA A 327 16.15 2.36 8.18
CA ALA A 327 15.07 3.24 7.72
C ALA A 327 15.54 4.55 7.07
N ILE A 328 16.77 5.01 7.34
CA ILE A 328 17.28 6.26 6.80
C ILE A 328 17.79 6.01 5.38
N GLY A 329 17.17 6.64 4.39
CA GLY A 329 17.58 6.53 3.00
C GLY A 329 18.88 7.28 2.70
N GLU A 330 19.70 6.73 1.79
CA GLU A 330 20.99 7.29 1.36
C GLU A 330 20.90 8.75 0.82
N ARG A 331 19.71 9.19 0.41
CA ARG A 331 19.48 10.49 -0.23
C ARG A 331 19.40 11.65 0.76
N ASP A 332 19.05 11.42 2.03
CA ASP A 332 18.82 12.51 2.98
C ASP A 332 20.11 12.92 3.74
N LYS A 333 21.03 13.51 2.98
CA LYS A 333 22.28 14.04 3.54
C LYS A 333 22.09 15.24 4.48
N LYS A 334 20.87 15.79 4.57
CA LYS A 334 20.55 16.98 5.37
C LYS A 334 19.92 16.63 6.72
N LEU A 335 19.56 15.37 6.97
CA LEU A 335 18.89 14.89 8.19
C LEU A 335 19.50 15.48 9.47
N THR A 336 20.79 15.23 9.71
CA THR A 336 21.49 15.69 10.92
C THR A 336 21.54 17.20 11.03
N LYS A 337 21.80 17.91 9.92
CA LYS A 337 21.85 19.39 9.90
C LYS A 337 20.47 20.00 10.15
N ARG A 338 19.41 19.37 9.61
CA ARG A 338 18.02 19.81 9.78
C ARG A 338 17.50 19.51 11.19
N GLY A 339 18.00 18.45 11.81
CA GLY A 339 17.66 18.06 13.18
C GLY A 339 16.39 17.20 13.32
N PHE A 340 15.74 16.83 12.22
CA PHE A 340 14.53 16.00 12.22
C PHE A 340 14.28 15.32 10.85
N PRO A 341 13.53 14.18 10.82
CA PRO A 341 13.16 13.49 9.60
C PRO A 341 11.99 14.17 8.87
N THR A 342 11.93 13.94 7.56
CA THR A 342 10.89 14.39 6.63
C THR A 342 10.35 13.19 5.85
N ALA A 343 9.26 13.34 5.10
CA ALA A 343 8.73 12.22 4.30
C ALA A 343 9.74 11.68 3.27
N GLY A 344 10.68 12.52 2.82
CA GLY A 344 11.81 12.15 1.97
C GLY A 344 13.01 11.50 2.70
N SER A 345 13.01 11.42 4.03
CA SER A 345 14.13 10.85 4.80
C SER A 345 14.27 9.34 4.66
N GLY A 346 13.19 8.63 4.32
CA GLY A 346 13.17 7.19 4.10
C GLY A 346 11.76 6.64 4.03
N PHE A 347 11.61 5.41 3.53
CA PHE A 347 10.30 4.77 3.43
C PHE A 347 9.72 4.48 4.82
N TYR A 348 10.48 3.79 5.69
CA TYR A 348 10.02 3.44 7.04
C TYR A 348 10.01 4.61 8.02
N THR A 349 10.63 5.76 7.68
CA THR A 349 10.55 6.96 8.55
C THR A 349 9.16 7.59 8.54
N ARG A 350 8.28 7.20 7.61
CA ARG A 350 6.91 7.71 7.51
C ARG A 350 5.99 7.18 8.60
N GLU A 351 6.41 6.10 9.26
CA GLU A 351 5.85 5.60 10.51
C GLU A 351 6.32 6.49 11.67
N TYR A 352 5.40 6.95 12.51
CA TYR A 352 5.70 8.00 13.49
C TYR A 352 6.61 7.53 14.63
N HIS A 353 6.61 6.24 15.01
CA HIS A 353 7.56 5.72 16.00
C HIS A 353 8.99 5.73 15.46
N MET A 354 9.21 5.35 14.20
CA MET A 354 10.53 5.49 13.57
C MET A 354 10.95 6.96 13.46
N ALA A 355 10.03 7.85 13.07
CA ALA A 355 10.32 9.28 13.02
C ALA A 355 10.70 9.85 14.40
N ASN A 356 9.97 9.45 15.44
CA ASN A 356 10.23 9.88 16.82
C ASN A 356 11.53 9.30 17.38
N LEU A 357 11.85 8.04 17.07
CA LEU A 357 13.14 7.43 17.41
C LEU A 357 14.31 8.26 16.85
N ILE A 358 14.20 8.71 15.59
CA ILE A 358 15.20 9.57 14.95
C ILE A 358 15.29 10.93 15.64
N ARG A 359 14.15 11.57 15.95
CA ARG A 359 14.11 12.86 16.68
C ARG A 359 14.77 12.74 18.05
N LEU A 360 14.42 11.71 18.82
CA LEU A 360 14.98 11.43 20.14
C LEU A 360 16.49 11.21 20.05
N ALA A 361 16.95 10.38 19.11
CA ALA A 361 18.36 10.11 18.92
C ALA A 361 19.16 11.39 18.63
N LEU A 362 18.66 12.26 17.74
CA LEU A 362 19.28 13.56 17.45
C LEU A 362 19.29 14.48 18.68
N ASN A 363 18.19 14.50 19.45
CA ASN A 363 18.09 15.28 20.68
C ASN A 363 19.09 14.83 21.76
N LEU A 364 19.30 13.51 21.90
CA LEU A 364 20.30 12.92 22.81
C LEU A 364 21.75 13.01 22.28
N GLY A 365 21.96 13.58 21.10
CA GLY A 365 23.27 13.77 20.50
C GLY A 365 23.90 12.49 19.93
N TYR A 366 23.09 11.53 19.48
CA TYR A 366 23.58 10.39 18.70
C TYR A 366 24.01 10.83 17.30
N THR A 367 25.08 10.22 16.80
CA THR A 367 25.42 10.27 15.38
C THR A 367 24.65 9.18 14.63
N LEU A 368 23.77 9.59 13.74
CA LEU A 368 22.97 8.67 12.94
C LEU A 368 23.76 8.09 11.77
N VAL A 369 23.59 6.80 11.51
CA VAL A 369 24.23 6.08 10.41
C VAL A 369 23.15 5.46 9.53
N SER A 370 23.03 5.96 8.29
CA SER A 370 22.32 5.27 7.22
C SER A 370 23.23 4.20 6.64
N TYR A 371 22.73 2.96 6.55
CA TYR A 371 23.51 1.84 6.05
C TYR A 371 22.79 0.98 4.99
N ASP A 372 21.52 1.26 4.73
CA ASP A 372 20.73 0.44 3.81
C ASP A 372 21.15 0.63 2.35
N THR A 373 21.07 -0.45 1.57
CA THR A 373 21.40 -0.44 0.14
C THR A 373 20.65 -1.54 -0.60
N HIS A 374 20.29 -1.29 -1.85
CA HIS A 374 19.44 -2.19 -2.65
C HIS A 374 20.18 -2.87 -3.82
N SER A 375 21.52 -2.80 -3.83
CA SER A 375 22.33 -3.29 -4.95
C SER A 375 23.42 -4.29 -4.53
N GLY A 376 23.65 -5.34 -5.32
CA GLY A 376 24.68 -6.34 -5.06
C GLY A 376 24.44 -7.15 -3.79
N ASN A 377 25.51 -7.59 -3.12
CA ASN A 377 25.42 -8.31 -1.84
C ASN A 377 25.07 -7.33 -0.71
N ARG A 378 23.75 -7.12 -0.51
CA ARG A 378 23.18 -6.19 0.47
C ARG A 378 23.75 -6.39 1.88
N GLU A 379 23.76 -7.63 2.39
CA GLU A 379 24.25 -7.96 3.74
C GLU A 379 25.69 -7.50 3.97
N GLN A 380 26.58 -7.79 3.00
CA GLN A 380 27.99 -7.41 3.08
C GLN A 380 28.18 -5.90 3.03
N LYS A 381 27.43 -5.21 2.16
CA LYS A 381 27.53 -3.76 2.00
C LYS A 381 26.98 -3.03 3.21
N GLN A 382 25.84 -3.46 3.77
CA GLN A 382 25.27 -2.91 4.99
C GLN A 382 26.27 -3.04 6.16
N ALA A 383 26.87 -4.22 6.33
CA ALA A 383 27.91 -4.44 7.34
C ALA A 383 29.12 -3.50 7.14
N SER A 384 29.58 -3.35 5.90
CA SER A 384 30.69 -2.46 5.55
C SER A 384 30.36 -1.00 5.83
N ALA A 385 29.14 -0.54 5.50
CA ALA A 385 28.68 0.82 5.76
C ALA A 385 28.66 1.14 7.27
N ILE A 386 28.15 0.21 8.09
CA ILE A 386 28.16 0.36 9.56
C ILE A 386 29.61 0.45 10.06
N TYR A 387 30.46 -0.52 9.71
CA TYR A 387 31.86 -0.56 10.15
C TYR A 387 32.65 0.70 9.76
N THR A 388 32.58 1.09 8.48
CA THR A 388 33.33 2.24 7.95
C THR A 388 32.83 3.58 8.50
N SER A 389 31.54 3.68 8.83
CA SER A 389 30.95 4.90 9.38
C SER A 389 31.21 5.07 10.88
N THR A 390 31.53 3.98 11.59
CA THR A 390 31.64 3.95 13.05
C THR A 390 33.00 3.43 13.53
N ILE A 391 33.12 2.12 13.81
CA ILE A 391 34.26 1.45 14.43
C ILE A 391 35.57 1.69 13.69
N LYS A 392 35.56 1.78 12.36
CA LYS A 392 36.79 2.07 11.59
C LYS A 392 37.36 3.46 11.90
N LYS A 393 36.49 4.44 12.19
CA LYS A 393 36.88 5.81 12.53
C LYS A 393 37.25 5.94 14.00
N ASP A 394 36.53 5.21 14.86
CA ASP A 394 36.71 5.21 16.30
C ASP A 394 36.56 3.77 16.85
N PRO A 395 37.68 3.05 17.08
CA PRO A 395 37.67 1.69 17.61
C PRO A 395 37.12 1.55 19.05
N THR A 396 36.93 2.67 19.76
CA THR A 396 36.35 2.72 21.10
C THR A 396 34.85 2.97 21.09
N ALA A 397 34.30 3.35 19.94
CA ALA A 397 32.90 3.70 19.82
C ALA A 397 31.96 2.55 20.18
N LYS A 398 30.81 2.93 20.77
CA LYS A 398 29.69 2.02 20.98
C LYS A 398 28.54 2.33 20.04
N VAL A 399 28.03 1.28 19.37
CA VAL A 399 27.11 1.37 18.24
C VAL A 399 25.87 0.52 18.52
N LEU A 400 24.70 1.14 18.44
CA LEU A 400 23.43 0.43 18.39
C LEU A 400 22.97 0.34 16.94
N VAL A 401 22.58 -0.84 16.49
CA VAL A 401 22.04 -1.08 15.14
C VAL A 401 20.61 -1.58 15.26
N LEU A 402 19.68 -0.96 14.52
CA LEU A 402 18.31 -1.45 14.36
C LEU A 402 18.08 -1.84 12.90
N ALA A 403 17.81 -3.13 12.67
CA ALA A 403 17.69 -3.71 11.33
C ALA A 403 16.37 -4.46 11.12
N GLY A 404 15.93 -4.55 9.88
CA GLY A 404 14.79 -5.36 9.48
C GLY A 404 15.07 -6.85 9.62
N HIS A 405 14.12 -7.57 10.20
CA HIS A 405 14.01 -9.01 10.09
C HIS A 405 15.31 -9.80 10.41
N SER A 406 15.83 -10.53 9.41
CA SER A 406 16.91 -11.51 9.56
C SER A 406 18.32 -10.95 9.38
N HIS A 407 18.48 -9.64 9.13
CA HIS A 407 19.80 -9.04 8.89
C HIS A 407 20.79 -9.30 10.04
N ILE A 408 20.30 -9.33 11.27
CA ILE A 408 21.14 -9.53 12.46
C ILE A 408 21.51 -10.99 12.72
N ASN A 409 21.06 -11.95 11.90
CA ASN A 409 21.35 -13.36 12.12
C ASN A 409 22.86 -13.64 12.01
N GLU A 410 23.37 -14.52 12.85
CA GLU A 410 24.79 -14.89 12.85
C GLU A 410 25.08 -16.09 11.94
N THR A 411 24.07 -16.94 11.74
CA THR A 411 24.14 -18.16 10.94
C THR A 411 22.89 -18.33 10.08
N SER A 412 22.98 -19.21 9.08
CA SER A 412 21.82 -19.72 8.35
C SER A 412 21.96 -21.22 8.17
N SER A 413 20.84 -21.91 7.99
CA SER A 413 20.79 -23.35 7.67
C SER A 413 21.41 -23.70 6.30
N GLU A 414 21.60 -22.70 5.42
CA GLU A 414 21.95 -22.90 4.01
C GLU A 414 23.30 -22.28 3.61
N GLY A 415 24.15 -21.93 4.58
CA GLY A 415 25.48 -21.34 4.32
C GLY A 415 25.46 -19.87 3.87
N LYS A 416 24.29 -19.25 3.72
CA LYS A 416 24.13 -17.80 3.56
C LYS A 416 24.69 -17.07 4.78
N LYS A 417 25.53 -16.06 4.54
CA LYS A 417 25.97 -15.09 5.56
C LYS A 417 25.02 -13.89 5.57
N TRP A 418 24.61 -13.48 6.76
CA TRP A 418 23.82 -12.27 7.01
C TRP A 418 24.71 -11.11 7.47
N MET A 419 24.14 -9.91 7.56
CA MET A 419 24.86 -8.68 7.90
C MET A 419 25.70 -8.82 9.18
N ALA A 420 25.17 -9.40 10.26
CA ALA A 420 25.94 -9.57 11.51
C ALA A 420 27.18 -10.48 11.31
N SER A 421 27.05 -11.56 10.54
CA SER A 421 28.16 -12.47 10.19
C SER A 421 29.25 -11.76 9.37
N TYR A 422 28.85 -10.95 8.38
CA TYR A 422 29.78 -10.12 7.62
C TYR A 422 30.46 -9.07 8.50
N PHE A 423 29.69 -8.39 9.36
CA PHE A 423 30.21 -7.38 10.27
C PHE A 423 31.29 -7.95 11.19
N ARG A 424 31.04 -9.12 11.78
CA ARG A 424 32.03 -9.82 12.61
C ARG A 424 33.31 -10.12 11.83
N THR A 425 33.16 -10.60 10.59
CA THR A 425 34.30 -10.94 9.72
C THR A 425 35.16 -9.72 9.42
N ILE A 426 34.56 -8.57 9.09
CA ILE A 426 35.32 -7.38 8.66
C ILE A 426 35.82 -6.51 9.81
N SER A 427 35.15 -6.53 10.97
CA SER A 427 35.48 -5.67 12.11
C SER A 427 36.29 -6.39 13.19
N GLY A 428 36.25 -7.72 13.23
CA GLY A 428 36.81 -8.53 14.34
C GLY A 428 35.98 -8.46 15.63
N ILE A 429 34.86 -7.74 15.66
CA ILE A 429 33.97 -7.61 16.82
C ILE A 429 32.83 -8.62 16.70
N ASN A 430 32.56 -9.39 17.77
CA ASN A 430 31.33 -10.17 17.85
C ASN A 430 30.19 -9.26 18.37
N PRO A 431 29.24 -8.82 17.51
CA PRO A 431 28.13 -8.00 18.00
C PRO A 431 27.20 -8.85 18.86
N LEU A 432 26.57 -8.25 19.88
CA LEU A 432 25.46 -8.89 20.58
C LEU A 432 24.21 -8.80 19.70
N THR A 433 23.63 -9.94 19.33
CA THR A 433 22.45 -9.99 18.45
C THR A 433 21.17 -10.31 19.22
N ILE A 434 20.15 -9.46 19.10
CA ILE A 434 18.92 -9.53 19.90
C ILE A 434 17.70 -9.55 18.99
N ASN A 435 16.97 -10.66 18.99
CA ASN A 435 15.81 -10.88 18.15
C ASN A 435 14.50 -10.59 18.90
N GLN A 436 13.82 -9.53 18.49
CA GLN A 436 12.52 -9.12 19.00
C GLN A 436 11.36 -9.69 18.18
N GLU A 437 11.64 -10.06 16.93
CA GLU A 437 10.61 -10.47 15.98
C GLU A 437 10.07 -11.88 16.26
N ARG A 438 10.91 -12.84 16.66
CA ARG A 438 10.49 -14.25 16.76
C ARG A 438 9.25 -14.47 17.64
N TYR A 439 9.07 -13.64 18.67
CA TYR A 439 7.98 -13.74 19.62
C TYR A 439 7.11 -12.46 19.67
N PHE A 440 7.09 -11.64 18.59
CA PHE A 440 6.17 -10.50 18.56
C PHE A 440 4.72 -10.99 18.67
N GLY A 441 3.89 -10.29 19.45
CA GLY A 441 2.48 -10.64 19.63
C GLY A 441 2.21 -11.82 20.58
N TYR A 442 3.24 -12.45 21.16
CA TYR A 442 3.12 -13.47 22.19
C TYR A 442 3.11 -12.88 23.61
N ARG A 443 2.44 -13.58 24.54
CA ARG A 443 2.40 -13.35 25.98
C ARG A 443 3.01 -14.54 26.72
N VAL A 444 3.52 -14.30 27.91
CA VAL A 444 4.09 -15.35 28.78
C VAL A 444 3.07 -15.73 29.85
N GLY A 445 2.62 -16.98 29.84
CA GLY A 445 1.59 -17.48 30.76
C GLY A 445 0.23 -16.76 30.67
N ASN A 446 -0.59 -16.85 31.72
CA ASN A 446 -1.92 -16.20 31.80
C ASN A 446 -1.85 -14.71 32.18
N GLN A 447 -0.68 -14.06 32.04
CA GLN A 447 -0.49 -12.65 32.36
C GLN A 447 -1.33 -11.80 31.41
N GLN A 448 -2.39 -11.18 31.95
CA GLN A 448 -3.38 -10.45 31.17
C GLN A 448 -2.89 -9.03 30.82
N ASP A 449 -1.95 -8.49 31.61
CA ASP A 449 -1.48 -7.10 31.50
C ASP A 449 -0.01 -6.97 31.95
N SER A 450 0.93 -7.40 31.10
CA SER A 450 2.33 -7.09 31.32
C SER A 450 2.89 -6.40 30.07
N SER A 451 3.03 -5.08 30.17
CA SER A 451 3.75 -4.23 29.20
C SER A 451 5.26 -4.49 29.27
N GLU A 452 5.63 -5.75 29.51
CA GLU A 452 6.97 -6.14 29.90
C GLU A 452 7.80 -6.45 28.66
N VAL A 453 9.04 -6.00 28.73
CA VAL A 453 10.12 -6.48 27.88
C VAL A 453 10.75 -7.64 28.61
N LEU A 454 10.55 -8.84 28.07
CA LEU A 454 11.04 -10.06 28.66
C LEU A 454 12.15 -10.65 27.79
N LEU A 455 13.36 -10.69 28.35
CA LEU A 455 14.45 -11.50 27.83
C LEU A 455 14.09 -12.97 28.00
N VAL A 456 14.10 -13.70 26.89
CA VAL A 456 13.75 -15.12 26.88
C VAL A 456 14.87 -15.96 26.28
N THR A 457 15.21 -17.04 26.97
CA THR A 457 16.18 -18.03 26.51
C THR A 457 15.44 -19.35 26.25
N PRO A 458 15.05 -19.65 25.00
CA PRO A 458 14.26 -20.83 24.68
C PRO A 458 15.01 -22.16 24.93
N LYS A 459 14.31 -23.13 25.53
CA LYS A 459 14.78 -24.52 25.65
C LYS A 459 14.78 -25.16 24.25
N ARG A 460 15.94 -25.61 23.77
CA ARG A 460 16.18 -26.25 22.45
C ARG A 460 15.10 -27.31 22.07
N PRO A 461 14.85 -27.59 20.76
CA PRO A 461 15.87 -27.61 19.69
C PRO A 461 15.47 -26.90 18.37
N ALA A 462 15.19 -25.59 18.40
CA ALA A 462 15.20 -24.80 17.16
C ALA A 462 16.61 -24.21 16.91
N PRO A 463 17.09 -24.10 15.67
CA PRO A 463 18.34 -23.39 15.40
C PRO A 463 18.16 -21.91 15.75
N PHE A 464 18.85 -21.45 16.79
CA PHE A 464 18.88 -20.04 17.18
C PHE A 464 19.94 -19.33 16.36
N ALA A 465 19.50 -18.31 15.62
CA ALA A 465 20.37 -17.52 14.75
C ALA A 465 20.93 -16.27 15.46
N ASN A 466 20.50 -15.99 16.70
CA ASN A 466 20.87 -14.81 17.47
C ASN A 466 21.20 -15.17 18.93
N ASP A 467 21.95 -14.32 19.62
CA ASP A 467 22.36 -14.53 21.01
C ASP A 467 21.17 -14.50 21.99
N LEU A 468 20.27 -13.53 21.81
CA LEU A 468 19.15 -13.27 22.73
C LEU A 468 17.83 -13.11 21.97
N TYR A 469 16.74 -13.40 22.66
CA TYR A 469 15.38 -13.20 22.16
C TYR A 469 14.55 -12.38 23.15
N LEU A 470 13.64 -11.57 22.63
CA LEU A 470 12.72 -10.75 23.43
C LEU A 470 11.26 -11.09 23.14
N ILE A 471 10.45 -11.00 24.19
CA ILE A 471 9.02 -10.71 24.05
C ILE A 471 8.86 -9.23 24.36
N ASN A 472 8.37 -8.48 23.39
CA ASN A 472 8.26 -7.02 23.46
C ASN A 472 6.79 -6.59 23.35
N ASN A 473 6.19 -6.30 24.51
CA ASN A 473 4.82 -5.79 24.62
C ASN A 473 4.80 -4.30 25.02
N THR A 474 5.81 -3.54 24.58
CA THR A 474 5.92 -2.11 24.88
C THR A 474 4.71 -1.34 24.34
N LYS A 475 4.10 -0.50 25.19
CA LYS A 475 2.98 0.39 24.83
C LYS A 475 3.41 1.46 23.82
N THR A 476 2.55 1.76 22.86
CA THR A 476 2.86 2.60 21.68
C THR A 476 2.14 3.96 21.69
N GLU A 477 1.38 4.24 22.74
CA GLU A 477 0.56 5.46 22.82
C GLU A 477 1.34 6.68 23.34
N GLU A 478 2.59 6.51 23.79
CA GLU A 478 3.43 7.58 24.30
C GLU A 478 4.31 8.22 23.21
N ILE A 479 4.25 9.55 23.07
CA ILE A 479 5.17 10.31 22.22
C ILE A 479 6.48 10.58 22.97
N ILE A 480 7.57 9.94 22.55
CA ILE A 480 8.92 10.13 23.14
C ILE A 480 9.79 10.91 22.15
N LEU A 481 10.10 12.17 22.47
CA LEU A 481 10.90 13.07 21.62
C LEU A 481 12.16 13.60 22.30
N SER A 482 12.23 13.48 23.62
CA SER A 482 13.34 13.91 24.49
C SER A 482 13.25 13.17 25.83
N ASP A 483 14.26 13.38 26.69
CA ASP A 483 14.31 12.91 28.08
C ASP A 483 13.38 13.67 29.03
N LYS A 484 12.71 14.73 28.56
CA LYS A 484 11.80 15.54 29.37
C LYS A 484 10.52 14.79 29.77
N ASN A 485 9.93 15.27 30.87
CA ASN A 485 8.64 14.82 31.36
C ASN A 485 7.55 14.96 30.30
N ARG A 486 6.59 14.03 30.35
CA ARG A 486 5.42 13.98 29.48
C ARG A 486 4.18 14.03 30.33
N SER A 487 3.20 14.78 29.87
CA SER A 487 1.92 14.94 30.52
C SER A 487 0.85 14.26 29.69
N GLU A 488 -0.08 13.61 30.38
CA GLU A 488 -1.26 13.06 29.75
C GLU A 488 -2.28 14.17 29.56
N ILE A 489 -2.72 14.39 28.32
CA ILE A 489 -3.75 15.37 27.97
C ILE A 489 -4.90 14.67 27.26
N ASN A 490 -6.06 15.30 27.30
CA ASN A 490 -7.26 14.83 26.62
C ASN A 490 -7.81 15.94 25.71
N ILE A 491 -7.89 15.66 24.41
CA ILE A 491 -8.22 16.64 23.38
C ILE A 491 -9.55 16.27 22.74
N SER A 492 -10.50 17.20 22.63
CA SER A 492 -11.70 16.98 21.81
C SER A 492 -11.32 16.99 20.32
N LEU A 493 -11.79 15.96 19.62
CA LEU A 493 -11.64 15.79 18.18
C LEU A 493 -12.89 16.25 17.42
N ASP A 494 -13.84 16.91 18.07
CA ASP A 494 -15.08 17.33 17.43
C ASP A 494 -14.82 18.38 16.32
N VAL A 495 -15.47 18.17 15.19
CA VAL A 495 -15.40 18.99 13.98
C VAL A 495 -16.83 19.39 13.58
N PRO A 496 -17.12 20.67 13.25
CA PRO A 496 -18.49 21.17 13.06
C PRO A 496 -19.34 20.45 12.00
N SER A 497 -18.72 19.77 11.04
CA SER A 497 -19.39 19.18 9.87
C SER A 497 -19.55 17.66 9.92
N ASP A 498 -19.21 17.01 11.04
CA ASP A 498 -19.01 15.55 11.08
C ASP A 498 -20.07 14.82 11.91
N SER A 499 -20.50 13.65 11.42
CA SER A 499 -21.30 12.73 12.22
C SER A 499 -20.39 12.02 13.23
N ALA A 500 -20.87 11.77 14.44
CA ALA A 500 -20.07 11.14 15.50
C ALA A 500 -19.64 9.69 15.22
N LEU A 501 -20.00 9.13 14.07
CA LEU A 501 -19.74 7.74 13.67
C LEU A 501 -18.67 7.61 12.58
N ASP A 502 -18.27 8.70 11.93
CA ASP A 502 -17.31 8.66 10.83
C ASP A 502 -15.88 8.44 11.33
N SER A 503 -15.16 7.52 10.66
CA SER A 503 -13.74 7.29 10.92
C SER A 503 -12.91 8.50 10.48
N ARG A 504 -11.96 8.88 11.32
CA ARG A 504 -11.08 10.03 11.16
C ARG A 504 -9.62 9.62 11.30
N LEU A 505 -8.76 10.27 10.52
CA LEU A 505 -7.32 10.21 10.65
C LEU A 505 -6.85 11.44 11.42
N VAL A 506 -6.30 11.22 12.61
CA VAL A 506 -5.72 12.26 13.46
C VAL A 506 -4.22 12.21 13.33
N LYS A 507 -3.60 13.36 13.04
CA LYS A 507 -2.16 13.53 12.95
C LYS A 507 -1.73 14.71 13.82
N VAL A 508 -0.69 14.51 14.62
CA VAL A 508 -0.09 15.57 15.43
C VAL A 508 1.31 15.83 14.89
N TYR A 509 1.61 17.09 14.60
CA TYR A 509 2.92 17.54 14.12
C TYR A 509 3.55 18.50 15.13
N LEU A 510 4.88 18.50 15.23
CA LEU A 510 5.59 19.57 15.91
C LEU A 510 5.45 20.86 15.10
N LEU A 511 4.98 21.95 15.72
CA LEU A 511 4.70 23.22 15.01
C LEU A 511 5.93 23.74 14.25
N LYS A 512 7.09 23.69 14.90
CA LYS A 512 8.37 24.10 14.30
C LYS A 512 8.69 23.34 13.02
N GLU A 513 8.54 22.01 13.03
CA GLU A 513 8.81 21.20 11.82
C GLU A 513 7.78 21.49 10.73
N TYR A 514 6.50 21.64 11.12
CA TYR A 514 5.40 21.92 10.20
C TYR A 514 5.59 23.23 9.40
N GLN A 515 6.20 24.23 10.04
CA GLN A 515 6.51 25.53 9.45
C GLN A 515 7.78 25.51 8.60
N LEU A 516 8.78 24.69 8.95
CA LEU A 516 10.10 24.70 8.31
C LEU A 516 10.19 23.93 6.99
N VAL A 517 9.31 22.94 6.78
CA VAL A 517 9.36 22.06 5.59
C VAL A 517 7.98 21.87 4.95
N ASN A 518 7.99 21.42 3.70
CA ASN A 518 6.76 21.12 2.94
C ASN A 518 6.23 19.70 3.17
N ASP A 519 7.09 18.80 3.62
CA ASP A 519 6.83 17.38 3.85
C ASP A 519 7.13 16.96 5.31
N PRO A 520 6.59 17.67 6.32
CA PRO A 520 6.81 17.32 7.72
C PRO A 520 6.20 15.95 8.03
N LEU A 521 6.83 15.20 8.94
CA LEU A 521 6.28 13.95 9.44
C LEU A 521 5.52 14.18 10.75
N PRO A 522 4.37 13.51 10.96
CA PRO A 522 3.71 13.55 12.26
C PRO A 522 4.60 12.94 13.34
N CYS A 523 4.44 13.42 14.58
CA CYS A 523 4.96 12.74 15.77
C CYS A 523 3.92 11.80 16.39
N PHE A 524 2.70 11.78 15.88
CA PHE A 524 1.66 10.83 16.25
C PHE A 524 0.60 10.71 15.16
N VAL A 525 0.14 9.49 14.92
CA VAL A 525 -0.94 9.18 13.99
C VAL A 525 -1.90 8.22 14.66
N LYS A 526 -3.20 8.47 14.51
CA LYS A 526 -4.25 7.55 14.93
C LYS A 526 -5.41 7.56 13.96
N TYR A 527 -5.85 6.37 13.56
CA TYR A 527 -7.07 6.18 12.79
C TYR A 527 -8.14 5.53 13.67
N GLY A 528 -9.34 6.07 13.66
CA GLY A 528 -10.43 5.58 14.52
C GLY A 528 -11.66 6.48 14.48
N ASN A 529 -12.61 6.27 15.38
CA ASN A 529 -13.86 7.04 15.47
C ASN A 529 -14.01 7.72 16.83
N GLU A 530 -12.93 7.86 17.60
CA GLU A 530 -12.98 8.45 18.92
C GLU A 530 -13.31 9.95 18.87
N ARG A 531 -14.14 10.40 19.81
CA ARG A 531 -14.41 11.83 20.02
C ARG A 531 -13.30 12.55 20.77
N PHE A 532 -12.49 11.81 21.51
CA PHE A 532 -11.42 12.35 22.33
C PHE A 532 -10.11 11.63 22.05
N LEU A 533 -9.05 12.41 21.88
CA LEU A 533 -7.68 11.90 21.84
C LEU A 533 -7.07 12.03 23.22
N LYS A 534 -6.89 10.88 23.87
CA LYS A 534 -6.06 10.74 25.06
C LYS A 534 -4.63 10.44 24.62
N ILE A 535 -3.69 11.30 24.98
CA ILE A 535 -2.29 11.17 24.56
C ILE A 535 -1.32 11.66 25.63
N LYS A 536 -0.18 10.98 25.76
CA LYS A 536 0.91 11.39 26.64
C LYS A 536 2.01 12.07 25.80
N ILE A 537 2.16 13.37 25.98
CA ILE A 537 2.96 14.24 25.12
C ILE A 537 3.81 15.21 25.95
N GLN A 538 4.89 15.72 25.37
CA GLN A 538 5.76 16.71 26.00
C GLN A 538 5.13 18.11 25.92
N ASP A 539 5.57 19.00 26.82
CA ASP A 539 5.25 20.42 26.70
C ASP A 539 5.83 20.99 25.40
N GLY A 540 5.03 21.78 24.70
CA GLY A 540 5.40 22.32 23.40
C GLY A 540 4.19 22.76 22.55
N GLU A 541 4.50 23.20 21.34
CA GLU A 541 3.54 23.69 20.37
C GLU A 541 3.41 22.71 19.21
N TYR A 542 2.18 22.39 18.84
CA TYR A 542 1.83 21.35 17.88
C TYR A 542 0.76 21.81 16.89
N VAL A 543 0.68 21.11 15.76
CA VAL A 543 -0.43 21.21 14.81
C VAL A 543 -1.21 19.90 14.87
N LEU A 544 -2.48 20.00 15.25
CA LEU A 544 -3.45 18.91 15.20
C LEU A 544 -4.17 18.96 13.85
N VAL A 545 -4.06 17.89 13.08
CA VAL A 545 -4.77 17.73 11.80
C VAL A 545 -5.77 16.59 11.95
N ILE A 546 -7.03 16.88 11.69
CA ILE A 546 -8.13 15.90 11.71
C ILE A 546 -8.68 15.80 10.29
N GLU A 547 -8.50 14.63 9.67
CA GLU A 547 -8.97 14.33 8.32
C GLU A 547 -10.13 13.33 8.36
N THR A 548 -11.19 13.66 7.66
CA THR A 548 -12.38 12.83 7.48
C THR A 548 -12.58 12.59 5.98
N LYS A 549 -13.55 11.78 5.59
CA LYS A 549 -13.84 11.55 4.16
C LYS A 549 -14.11 12.86 3.40
N ASN A 550 -14.71 13.84 4.07
CA ASN A 550 -15.22 15.05 3.44
C ASN A 550 -14.52 16.33 3.89
N SER A 551 -13.66 16.28 4.92
CA SER A 551 -13.07 17.49 5.50
C SER A 551 -11.64 17.28 6.00
N SER A 552 -10.89 18.38 6.11
CA SER A 552 -9.57 18.42 6.76
C SER A 552 -9.51 19.66 7.63
N THR A 553 -9.49 19.47 8.94
CA THR A 553 -9.44 20.55 9.93
C THR A 553 -8.04 20.61 10.54
N ARG A 554 -7.54 21.84 10.76
CA ARG A 554 -6.25 22.09 11.41
C ARG A 554 -6.48 22.96 12.64
N LYS A 555 -5.90 22.57 13.76
CA LYS A 555 -5.94 23.31 15.03
C LYS A 555 -4.53 23.45 15.58
N LYS A 556 -4.26 24.57 16.24
CA LYS A 556 -3.05 24.76 17.04
C LYS A 556 -3.28 24.06 18.38
N LEU A 557 -2.31 23.25 18.82
CA LEU A 557 -2.32 22.57 20.10
C LEU A 557 -1.12 23.05 20.92
N SER A 558 -1.38 23.67 22.07
CA SER A 558 -0.37 24.14 23.00
C SER A 558 -0.42 23.29 24.26
N VAL A 559 0.72 22.75 24.69
CA VAL A 559 0.83 21.93 25.91
C VAL A 559 1.81 22.62 26.86
N LEU A 560 1.31 23.07 28.01
CA LEU A 560 2.07 23.80 29.00
C LEU A 560 1.74 23.29 30.40
N ASN A 561 2.76 22.88 31.17
CA ASN A 561 2.63 22.35 32.52
C ASN A 561 1.59 21.21 32.62
N GLY A 562 1.51 20.39 31.58
CA GLY A 562 0.54 19.30 31.47
C GLY A 562 -0.92 19.70 31.27
N SER A 563 -1.20 20.97 31.00
CA SER A 563 -2.48 21.42 30.47
C SER A 563 -2.40 21.62 28.96
N GLY A 564 -3.41 21.13 28.22
CA GLY A 564 -3.52 21.32 26.78
C GLY A 564 -4.58 22.36 26.44
N SER A 565 -4.26 23.34 25.59
CA SER A 565 -5.23 24.23 24.96
C SER A 565 -5.25 24.01 23.45
N VAL A 566 -6.43 24.16 22.85
CA VAL A 566 -6.64 24.00 21.41
C VAL A 566 -7.31 25.24 20.87
N GLU A 567 -6.70 25.84 19.85
CA GLU A 567 -7.16 27.05 19.19
C GLU A 567 -7.24 26.80 17.68
N ASP A 568 -8.06 27.57 16.98
CA ASP A 568 -8.12 27.48 15.53
C ASP A 568 -6.75 27.81 14.95
N PHE A 569 -6.30 26.98 14.00
CA PHE A 569 -5.04 27.24 13.33
C PHE A 569 -5.28 28.36 12.31
N GLU A 570 -5.09 29.62 12.74
CA GLU A 570 -4.94 30.71 11.79
C GLU A 570 -3.88 30.30 10.79
N THR A 571 -4.16 30.53 9.51
CA THR A 571 -3.26 30.19 8.42
C THR A 571 -2.00 31.02 8.59
N LEU A 572 -1.05 30.53 9.39
CA LEU A 572 0.32 31.00 9.41
C LEU A 572 0.79 30.85 7.97
N GLN A 573 0.87 31.98 7.28
CA GLN A 573 1.16 32.08 5.85
C GLN A 573 2.27 31.09 5.48
N LYS A 574 1.95 30.15 4.59
CA LYS A 574 2.95 29.44 3.79
C LYS A 574 3.07 30.12 2.45
#